data_AF-A0A7Y6Z1W5-F1
#
_entry.id   AF-A0A7Y6Z1W5-F1
#
_cell.length_a   1.000
_cell.length_b   1.000
_cell.length_c   1.000
_cell.angle_alpha   90.00
_cell.angle_beta   90.00
_cell.angle_gamma   90.00
#
_symmetry.space_group_name_H-M   'P 1'
#
loop_
_entity.id
_entity.type
_entity.pdbx_description
1 polymer ?
#
loop_
_entity_poly.entity_id
_entity_poly.type
_entity_poly.pdbx_seq_one_letter_code
_entity_poly.pdbx_strand_id
1 'polypeptide(L)'
;MKHPALTTLALLGLACLGSVVQAAPDDIDRGRYLVSIGGCNDCHTPGYAQVGDRIPERDRLTGDTIGFAGPWGVSYPQNLRLGATAADEETWLARVRAGGLPPMPWSALQAMTGQDLRAVYRYLRSLGAAGSAAPAALAPGQAIATPYISFEPLPPVTDGAP
;
A
#
# COMPACT_ATOMS: atom_id res chain seq x y z
N MET A 1 52.29 -59.19 -4.08
CA MET A 1 52.29 -57.85 -3.46
C MET A 1 50.99 -57.16 -3.87
N LYS A 2 50.17 -56.76 -2.90
CA LYS A 2 48.80 -56.24 -3.08
C LYS A 2 48.87 -54.73 -3.36
N HIS A 3 48.18 -54.24 -4.39
CA HIS A 3 47.83 -52.81 -4.50
C HIS A 3 46.31 -52.66 -4.33
N PRO A 4 45.83 -51.73 -3.48
CA PRO A 4 44.42 -51.57 -3.17
C PRO A 4 43.72 -50.70 -4.23
N ALA A 5 42.44 -51.01 -4.48
CA ALA A 5 41.56 -50.21 -5.32
C ALA A 5 41.19 -48.90 -4.60
N LEU A 6 41.39 -47.76 -5.27
CA LEU A 6 40.84 -46.47 -4.84
C LEU A 6 39.40 -46.36 -5.32
N THR A 7 38.46 -46.45 -4.38
CA THR A 7 37.03 -46.18 -4.61
C THR A 7 36.79 -44.69 -4.37
N THR A 8 36.64 -43.90 -5.44
CA THR A 8 36.29 -42.48 -5.35
C THR A 8 34.78 -42.36 -5.14
N LEU A 9 34.36 -42.00 -3.93
CA LEU A 9 32.97 -41.72 -3.60
C LEU A 9 32.63 -40.28 -4.06
N ALA A 10 31.90 -40.17 -5.17
CA ALA A 10 31.38 -38.88 -5.64
C ALA A 10 30.15 -38.48 -4.80
N LEU A 11 30.27 -37.47 -3.96
CA LEU A 11 29.11 -36.81 -3.35
C LEU A 11 28.41 -35.95 -4.42
N LEU A 12 27.24 -36.39 -4.88
CA LEU A 12 26.29 -35.51 -5.56
C LEU A 12 25.70 -34.55 -4.54
N GLY A 13 26.23 -33.32 -4.50
CA GLY A 13 25.61 -32.21 -3.79
C GLY A 13 24.34 -31.78 -4.51
N LEU A 14 23.18 -32.03 -3.90
CA LEU A 14 21.89 -31.56 -4.37
C LEU A 14 21.77 -30.06 -4.05
N ALA A 15 22.14 -29.21 -5.03
CA ALA A 15 21.97 -27.77 -4.92
C ALA A 15 20.48 -27.42 -5.08
N CYS A 16 19.79 -27.19 -3.96
CA CYS A 16 18.48 -26.54 -3.95
C CYS A 16 18.66 -25.07 -4.35
N LEU A 17 18.61 -24.80 -5.65
CA LEU A 17 18.44 -23.45 -6.19
C LEU A 17 17.02 -23.01 -5.86
N GLY A 18 16.86 -22.27 -4.77
CA GLY A 18 15.61 -21.58 -4.48
C GLY A 18 15.34 -20.55 -5.57
N SER A 19 14.35 -20.81 -6.42
CA SER A 19 13.89 -19.85 -7.41
C SER A 19 13.32 -18.63 -6.69
N VAL A 20 14.05 -17.51 -6.76
CA VAL A 20 13.50 -16.21 -6.40
C VAL A 20 12.51 -15.86 -7.50
N VAL A 21 11.21 -15.95 -7.23
CA VAL A 21 10.18 -15.49 -8.17
C VAL A 21 10.33 -13.98 -8.32
N GLN A 22 10.97 -13.53 -9.39
CA GLN A 22 10.85 -12.15 -9.84
C GLN A 22 9.45 -11.97 -10.40
N ALA A 23 8.75 -10.92 -9.96
CA ALA A 23 7.51 -10.49 -10.56
C ALA A 23 7.74 -10.25 -12.06
N ALA A 24 6.90 -10.83 -12.92
CA ALA A 24 6.99 -10.56 -14.33
C ALA A 24 6.61 -9.08 -14.60
N PRO A 25 7.18 -8.42 -15.62
CA PRO A 25 6.91 -7.00 -15.90
C PRO A 25 5.41 -6.68 -16.04
N ASP A 26 4.61 -7.65 -16.47
CA ASP A 26 3.14 -7.55 -16.58
C ASP A 26 2.44 -7.33 -15.22
N ASP A 27 2.97 -7.87 -14.12
CA ASP A 27 2.42 -7.70 -12.78
C ASP A 27 2.63 -6.27 -12.25
N ILE A 28 3.78 -5.64 -12.54
CA ILE A 28 4.05 -4.26 -12.10
C ILE A 28 3.15 -3.29 -12.86
N ASP A 29 3.02 -3.46 -14.18
CA ASP A 29 2.15 -2.62 -15.00
C ASP A 29 0.68 -2.81 -14.64
N ARG A 30 0.25 -4.05 -14.34
CA ARG A 30 -1.10 -4.31 -13.83
C ARG A 30 -1.32 -3.65 -12.46
N GLY A 31 -0.34 -3.72 -11.56
CA GLY A 31 -0.40 -3.07 -10.26
C GLY A 31 -0.49 -1.55 -10.37
N ARG A 32 0.31 -0.96 -11.26
CA ARG A 32 0.27 0.47 -11.61
C ARG A 32 -1.11 0.88 -12.12
N TYR A 33 -1.68 0.11 -13.05
CA TYR A 33 -3.03 0.33 -13.57
C TYR A 33 -4.08 0.29 -12.45
N LEU A 34 -4.08 -0.77 -11.63
CA LEU A 34 -5.02 -0.94 -10.53
C LEU A 34 -4.92 0.17 -9.48
N VAL A 35 -3.71 0.63 -9.16
CA VAL A 35 -3.50 1.78 -8.27
C VAL A 35 -4.08 3.06 -8.84
N SER A 36 -3.95 3.26 -10.15
CA SER A 36 -4.51 4.42 -10.85
C SER A 36 -6.04 4.41 -10.82
N ILE A 37 -6.67 3.32 -11.25
CA ILE A 37 -8.14 3.25 -11.35
C ILE A 37 -8.82 3.04 -9.98
N GLY A 38 -8.09 2.49 -9.00
CA GLY A 38 -8.55 2.35 -7.62
C GLY A 38 -8.46 3.63 -6.81
N GLY A 39 -8.01 4.74 -7.41
CA GLY A 39 -7.94 6.05 -6.75
C GLY A 39 -6.95 6.12 -5.59
N CYS A 40 -5.94 5.24 -5.53
CA CYS A 40 -5.06 5.20 -4.34
C CYS A 40 -4.27 6.51 -4.19
N ASN A 41 -3.92 7.15 -5.31
CA ASN A 41 -3.22 8.44 -5.29
C ASN A 41 -4.06 9.58 -4.70
N ASP A 42 -5.38 9.53 -4.84
CA ASP A 42 -6.26 10.64 -4.43
C ASP A 42 -6.14 10.97 -2.94
N CYS A 43 -5.84 9.95 -2.13
CA CYS A 43 -5.59 10.11 -0.70
C CYS A 43 -4.11 9.90 -0.33
N HIS A 44 -3.41 8.95 -0.97
CA HIS A 44 -2.07 8.55 -0.53
C HIS A 44 -0.93 9.30 -1.23
N THR A 45 -1.23 10.33 -2.03
CA THR A 45 -0.23 11.18 -2.68
C THR A 45 -0.52 12.65 -2.37
N PRO A 46 0.39 13.36 -1.67
CA PRO A 46 0.18 14.77 -1.34
C PRO A 46 -0.02 15.62 -2.59
N GLY A 47 -1.07 16.42 -2.62
CA GLY A 47 -1.35 17.32 -3.74
C GLY A 47 -2.02 16.68 -4.96
N TYR A 48 -2.31 15.36 -4.93
CA TYR A 48 -2.82 14.66 -6.12
C TYR A 48 -4.21 15.16 -6.54
N ALA A 49 -5.09 15.47 -5.59
CA ALA A 49 -6.41 16.03 -5.89
C ALA A 49 -6.35 17.36 -6.67
N GLN A 50 -5.25 18.12 -6.54
CA GLN A 50 -5.09 19.43 -7.18
C GLN A 50 -4.43 19.35 -8.56
N VAL A 51 -3.46 18.47 -8.72
CA VAL A 51 -2.62 18.44 -9.94
C VAL A 51 -2.59 17.10 -10.67
N GLY A 52 -3.12 16.04 -10.06
CA GLY A 52 -3.22 14.70 -10.61
C GLY A 52 -1.88 14.16 -11.10
N ASP A 53 -1.89 13.64 -12.32
CA ASP A 53 -0.73 12.97 -12.91
C ASP A 53 0.49 13.86 -13.17
N ARG A 54 0.37 15.18 -12.97
CA ARG A 54 1.54 16.08 -13.01
C ARG A 54 2.54 15.82 -11.88
N ILE A 55 2.15 15.11 -10.82
CA ILE A 55 3.08 14.62 -9.80
C ILE A 55 3.89 13.46 -10.41
N PRO A 56 5.23 13.54 -10.44
CA PRO A 56 6.06 12.45 -10.94
C PRO A 56 5.80 11.16 -10.16
N GLU A 57 5.77 10.03 -10.85
CA GLU A 57 5.46 8.73 -10.23
C GLU A 57 6.34 8.40 -9.00
N ARG A 58 7.63 8.74 -9.08
CA ARG A 58 8.60 8.56 -8.00
C ARG A 58 8.24 9.31 -6.70
N ASP A 59 7.36 10.30 -6.78
CA ASP A 59 6.94 11.17 -5.68
C ASP A 59 5.53 10.80 -5.17
N ARG A 60 4.91 9.74 -5.70
CA ARG A 60 3.56 9.29 -5.33
C ARG A 60 3.55 8.26 -4.20
N LEU A 61 2.37 8.05 -3.61
CA LEU A 61 2.02 6.99 -2.65
C LEU A 61 2.80 7.04 -1.33
N THR A 62 3.26 8.24 -0.95
CA THR A 62 4.02 8.52 0.27
C THR A 62 3.13 8.82 1.49
N GLY A 63 1.81 8.71 1.36
CA GLY A 63 0.85 9.07 2.39
C GLY A 63 0.66 10.59 2.52
N ASP A 64 -0.14 11.02 3.49
CA ASP A 64 -0.39 12.44 3.77
C ASP A 64 -0.50 12.71 5.28
N THR A 65 -0.29 13.95 5.67
CA THR A 65 -0.48 14.49 7.03
C THR A 65 -1.84 15.16 7.21
N ILE A 66 -2.59 15.38 6.12
CA ILE A 66 -3.97 15.85 6.19
C ILE A 66 -4.87 14.68 6.59
N GLY A 67 -5.54 14.81 7.74
CA GLY A 67 -6.44 13.79 8.27
C GLY A 67 -7.83 13.81 7.64
N PHE A 68 -8.57 12.70 7.78
CA PHE A 68 -9.99 12.60 7.49
C PHE A 68 -10.76 12.42 8.80
N ALA A 69 -11.50 13.45 9.19
CA ALA A 69 -12.25 13.49 10.44
C ALA A 69 -13.71 13.13 10.21
N GLY A 70 -14.26 12.26 11.06
CA GLY A 70 -15.68 11.91 11.07
C GLY A 70 -16.09 11.27 12.39
N PRO A 71 -17.29 10.66 12.47
CA PRO A 71 -17.78 10.02 13.70
C PRO A 71 -16.87 8.89 14.24
N TRP A 72 -15.97 8.35 13.41
CA TRP A 72 -14.97 7.35 13.78
C TRP A 72 -13.69 7.92 14.39
N GLY A 73 -13.56 9.25 14.49
CA GLY A 73 -12.32 9.94 14.87
C GLY A 73 -11.59 10.48 13.65
N VAL A 74 -10.25 10.40 13.67
CA VAL A 74 -9.41 10.87 12.55
C VAL A 74 -8.54 9.73 12.04
N SER A 75 -8.59 9.49 10.74
CA SER A 75 -7.66 8.61 10.03
C SER A 75 -6.72 9.45 9.15
N TYR A 76 -5.55 8.89 8.83
CA TYR A 76 -4.59 9.53 7.94
C TYR A 76 -4.25 8.59 6.79
N PRO A 77 -4.09 9.10 5.55
CA PRO A 77 -3.61 8.30 4.43
C PRO A 77 -2.21 7.77 4.75
N GLN A 78 -2.13 6.46 4.99
CA GLN A 78 -0.86 5.83 5.34
C GLN A 78 0.14 5.88 4.18
N ASN A 79 1.42 5.90 4.49
CA ASN A 79 2.45 5.79 3.47
C ASN A 79 2.47 4.34 2.92
N LEU A 80 1.90 4.15 1.72
CA LEU A 80 1.73 2.81 1.14
C LEU A 80 3.06 2.17 0.75
N ARG A 81 4.07 2.98 0.39
CA ARG A 81 5.43 2.49 0.08
C ARG A 81 6.12 1.93 1.31
N LEU A 82 6.04 2.61 2.44
CA LEU A 82 6.55 2.12 3.71
C LEU A 82 5.75 0.89 4.20
N GLY A 83 4.42 0.93 4.07
CA GLY A 83 3.55 -0.19 4.43
C GLY A 83 3.84 -1.47 3.66
N ALA A 84 4.03 -1.38 2.34
CA ALA A 84 4.45 -2.51 1.52
C ALA A 84 5.88 -2.96 1.86
N THR A 85 6.77 -2.02 2.20
CA THR A 85 8.17 -2.36 2.51
C THR A 85 8.38 -3.04 3.85
N ALA A 86 7.51 -2.76 4.83
CA ALA A 86 7.63 -3.27 6.19
C ALA A 86 7.01 -4.67 6.41
N ALA A 87 6.35 -5.24 5.41
CA ALA A 87 5.68 -6.55 5.49
C ALA A 87 6.03 -7.40 4.28
N ASP A 88 5.98 -8.73 4.43
CA ASP A 88 5.97 -9.63 3.28
C ASP A 88 4.60 -9.60 2.55
N GLU A 89 4.56 -10.19 1.35
CA GLU A 89 3.40 -10.15 0.45
C GLU A 89 2.14 -10.71 1.14
N GLU A 90 2.25 -11.84 1.83
CA GLU A 90 1.10 -12.51 2.48
C GLU A 90 0.61 -11.76 3.73
N THR A 91 1.51 -11.21 4.54
CA THR A 91 1.15 -10.35 5.67
C THR A 91 0.46 -9.08 5.19
N TRP A 92 0.94 -8.47 4.10
CA TRP A 92 0.31 -7.30 3.50
C TRP A 92 -1.08 -7.63 2.96
N LEU A 93 -1.23 -8.74 2.23
CA LEU A 93 -2.51 -9.24 1.72
C LEU A 93 -3.52 -9.45 2.86
N ALA A 94 -3.11 -10.12 3.94
CA ALA A 94 -3.97 -10.36 5.09
C ALA A 94 -4.46 -9.06 5.73
N ARG A 95 -3.59 -8.04 5.85
CA ARG A 95 -3.98 -6.71 6.35
C ARG A 95 -5.01 -6.03 5.44
N VAL A 96 -4.79 -6.05 4.13
CA VAL A 96 -5.74 -5.47 3.17
C VAL A 96 -7.10 -6.17 3.23
N ARG A 97 -7.13 -7.50 3.38
CA ARG A 97 -8.37 -8.27 3.54
C ARG A 97 -9.09 -7.97 4.85
N ALA A 98 -8.35 -7.76 5.94
CA ALA A 98 -8.93 -7.37 7.22
C ALA A 98 -9.59 -5.98 7.18
N GLY A 99 -9.14 -5.10 6.28
CA GLY A 99 -9.63 -3.73 6.17
C GLY A 99 -9.04 -2.81 7.22
N GLY A 100 -9.64 -1.63 7.40
CA GLY A 100 -9.12 -0.62 8.31
C GLY A 100 -10.09 0.56 8.48
N LEU A 101 -9.53 1.71 8.83
CA LEU A 101 -10.32 2.92 9.12
C LEU A 101 -10.89 3.56 7.84
N PRO A 102 -12.07 4.21 7.90
CA PRO A 102 -12.59 5.05 6.81
C PRO A 102 -11.68 6.27 6.57
N PRO A 103 -11.77 6.97 5.42
CA PRO A 103 -12.67 6.71 4.29
C PRO A 103 -12.06 5.79 3.22
N MET A 104 -10.94 5.12 3.50
CA MET A 104 -10.28 4.23 2.54
C MET A 104 -11.28 3.16 2.03
N PRO A 105 -11.38 2.92 0.69
CA PRO A 105 -12.42 2.08 0.10
C PRO A 105 -12.10 0.58 0.25
N TRP A 106 -12.05 0.09 1.49
CA TRP A 106 -11.66 -1.30 1.79
C TRP A 106 -12.49 -2.35 1.07
N SER A 107 -13.79 -2.11 0.87
CA SER A 107 -14.67 -3.01 0.13
C SER A 107 -14.22 -3.20 -1.33
N ALA A 108 -13.73 -2.14 -1.98
CA ALA A 108 -13.20 -2.23 -3.33
C ALA A 108 -11.91 -3.07 -3.37
N LEU A 109 -11.00 -2.89 -2.40
CA LEU A 109 -9.79 -3.72 -2.29
C LEU A 109 -10.15 -5.18 -1.98
N GLN A 110 -11.16 -5.42 -1.14
CA GLN A 110 -11.65 -6.76 -0.82
C GLN A 110 -12.36 -7.42 -2.01
N ALA A 111 -12.86 -6.67 -2.98
CA ALA A 111 -13.42 -7.20 -4.22
C ALA A 111 -12.35 -7.60 -5.25
N MET A 112 -11.14 -7.04 -5.16
CA MET A 112 -10.03 -7.41 -6.04
C MET A 112 -9.66 -8.89 -5.88
N THR A 113 -9.25 -9.53 -6.98
CA THR A 113 -8.76 -10.92 -6.92
C THR A 113 -7.46 -11.00 -6.13
N GLY A 114 -7.06 -12.20 -5.70
CA GLY A 114 -5.75 -12.39 -5.06
C GLY A 114 -4.58 -12.00 -5.98
N GLN A 115 -4.72 -12.19 -7.29
CA GLN A 115 -3.72 -11.76 -8.28
C GLN A 115 -3.65 -10.24 -8.37
N ASP A 116 -4.78 -9.55 -8.40
CA ASP A 116 -4.83 -8.09 -8.45
C ASP A 116 -4.17 -7.45 -7.23
N LEU A 117 -4.46 -7.95 -6.02
CA LEU A 117 -3.82 -7.45 -4.81
C LEU A 117 -2.30 -7.69 -4.79
N ARG A 118 -1.84 -8.83 -5.30
CA ARG A 118 -0.40 -9.11 -5.45
C ARG A 118 0.26 -8.16 -6.45
N ALA A 119 -0.39 -7.87 -7.58
CA ALA A 119 0.09 -6.89 -8.54
C ALA A 119 0.23 -5.50 -7.90
N VAL A 120 -0.77 -5.05 -7.12
CA VAL A 120 -0.72 -3.79 -6.35
C VAL A 120 0.47 -3.80 -5.37
N TYR A 121 0.62 -4.85 -4.56
CA TYR A 121 1.75 -4.96 -3.63
C TYR A 121 3.11 -4.89 -4.33
N ARG A 122 3.29 -5.64 -5.43
CA ARG A 122 4.54 -5.68 -6.20
C ARG A 122 4.86 -4.34 -6.83
N TYR A 123 3.85 -3.63 -7.35
CA TYR A 123 4.02 -2.26 -7.83
C TYR A 123 4.46 -1.33 -6.70
N LEU A 124 3.80 -1.34 -5.53
CA LEU A 124 4.21 -0.54 -4.37
C LEU A 124 5.66 -0.84 -3.92
N ARG A 125 6.06 -2.12 -3.93
CA ARG A 125 7.45 -2.54 -3.63
C ARG A 125 8.43 -2.04 -4.68
N SER A 126 8.06 -2.05 -5.96
CA SER A 126 8.92 -1.61 -7.07
C SER A 126 9.25 -0.12 -7.00
N LEU A 127 8.38 0.71 -6.40
CA LEU A 127 8.65 2.12 -6.15
C LEU A 127 9.73 2.31 -5.08
N GLY A 128 9.98 1.33 -4.21
CA GLY A 128 10.90 1.45 -3.06
C GLY A 128 10.38 2.35 -1.95
N ALA A 129 11.12 2.47 -0.84
CA ALA A 129 10.73 3.32 0.28
C ALA A 129 10.99 4.81 0.00
N ALA A 130 10.05 5.69 0.35
CA ALA A 130 10.23 7.15 0.36
C ALA A 130 9.23 7.83 1.31
N GLY A 131 9.50 9.08 1.67
CA GLY A 131 8.66 9.88 2.56
C GLY A 131 8.80 9.48 4.03
N SER A 132 7.79 9.84 4.82
CA SER A 132 7.72 9.54 6.26
C SER A 132 6.44 8.77 6.60
N ALA A 133 6.39 8.19 7.79
CA ALA A 133 5.15 7.60 8.29
C ALA A 133 4.08 8.69 8.47
N ALA A 134 2.83 8.34 8.16
CA ALA A 134 1.69 9.21 8.45
C ALA A 134 1.45 9.31 9.96
N PRO A 135 0.79 10.37 10.45
CA PRO A 135 0.38 10.46 11.84
C PRO A 135 -0.49 9.27 12.29
N ALA A 136 -0.48 8.99 13.59
CA ALA A 136 -1.37 7.99 14.17
C ALA A 136 -2.83 8.45 14.11
N ALA A 137 -3.73 7.51 13.92
CA ALA A 137 -5.17 7.78 14.00
C ALA A 137 -5.57 8.28 15.40
N LEU A 138 -6.61 9.11 15.44
CA LEU A 138 -7.19 9.63 16.67
C LEU A 138 -8.57 9.01 16.89
N ALA A 139 -8.88 8.64 18.13
CA ALA A 139 -10.21 8.21 18.54
C ALA A 139 -11.22 9.37 18.53
N PRO A 140 -12.54 9.08 18.47
CA PRO A 140 -13.57 10.10 18.57
C PRO A 140 -13.39 11.01 19.80
N GLY A 141 -13.54 12.32 19.60
CA GLY A 141 -13.45 13.33 20.67
C GLY A 141 -12.03 13.74 21.09
N GLN A 142 -10.98 13.14 20.53
CA GLN A 142 -9.61 13.63 20.76
C GLN A 142 -9.35 14.93 20.00
N ALA A 143 -8.52 15.81 20.59
CA ALA A 143 -8.13 17.06 19.95
C ALA A 143 -7.28 16.80 18.69
N ILE A 144 -7.61 17.46 17.58
CA ILE A 144 -6.93 17.34 16.30
C ILE A 144 -5.91 18.48 16.18
N ALA A 145 -4.62 18.14 16.08
CA ALA A 145 -3.52 19.11 15.99
C ALA A 145 -2.95 19.28 14.56
N THR A 146 -3.59 18.67 13.56
CA THR A 146 -3.19 18.65 12.15
C THR A 146 -4.29 19.26 11.28
N PRO A 147 -3.98 19.70 10.05
CA PRO A 147 -5.02 19.97 9.06
C PRO A 147 -5.85 18.73 8.77
N TYR A 148 -7.15 18.89 8.55
CA TYR A 148 -8.04 17.77 8.26
C TYR A 148 -9.19 18.16 7.33
N ILE A 149 -9.72 17.16 6.63
CA ILE A 149 -10.97 17.22 5.86
C ILE A 149 -12.09 16.65 6.72
N SER A 150 -13.20 17.38 6.85
CA SER A 150 -14.39 16.91 7.57
C SER A 150 -15.27 16.06 6.65
N PHE A 151 -15.57 14.85 7.09
CA PHE A 151 -16.57 13.94 6.51
C PHE A 151 -17.92 14.05 7.23
N GLU A 152 -18.10 15.08 8.05
CA GLU A 152 -19.41 15.38 8.62
C GLU A 152 -20.34 15.94 7.52
N PRO A 153 -21.52 15.35 7.31
CA PRO A 153 -22.51 15.91 6.41
C PRO A 153 -22.88 17.32 6.86
N LEU A 154 -22.67 18.30 5.98
CA LEU A 154 -23.15 19.65 6.23
C LEU A 154 -24.65 19.70 5.91
N PRO A 155 -25.47 20.37 6.75
CA PRO A 155 -26.85 20.63 6.39
C PRO A 155 -26.90 21.47 5.10
N PRO A 156 -27.98 21.37 4.30
CA PRO A 156 -28.17 22.25 3.15
C PRO A 156 -28.05 23.72 3.57
N VAL A 157 -27.28 24.49 2.81
CA VAL A 157 -27.31 25.94 2.91
C VAL A 157 -28.57 26.39 2.18
N THR A 158 -29.65 26.63 2.92
CA THR A 158 -30.80 27.34 2.36
C THR A 158 -30.47 28.82 2.31
N ASP A 159 -30.65 29.47 1.16
CA ASP A 159 -30.54 30.93 1.02
C ASP A 159 -31.51 31.61 2.00
N GLY A 160 -30.98 31.92 3.17
CA GLY A 160 -31.72 32.33 4.35
C GLY A 160 -30.77 33.03 5.31
N ALA A 161 -30.05 34.00 4.76
CA ALA A 161 -29.51 35.13 5.51
C ALA A 161 -30.59 35.69 6.48
N PRO A 162 -30.14 36.20 7.63
CA PRO A 162 -30.18 37.62 7.86
C PRO A 162 -28.92 38.31 7.30
#